data_AF-A0A0A0M9A3-F1
#
_entry.id   AF-A0A0A0M9A3-F1
#
_cell.length_a   1.000
_cell.length_b   1.000
_cell.length_c   1.000
_cell.angle_alpha   90.00
_cell.angle_beta   90.00
_cell.angle_gamma   90.00
#
_symmetry.space_group_name_H-M   'P 1'
#
loop_
_entity.id
_entity.type
_entity.pdbx_description
1 polymer ?
#
loop_
_entity_poly.entity_id
_entity_poly.type
_entity_poly.pdbx_seq_one_letter_code
_entity_poly.pdbx_strand_id
1 'polypeptide(L)'
;MAGIDTNDTSTPEPHCAACDAVCCRMTVVLQEGDDVAEHLTDYSAAGQQVMARDEFGWCVAVDPAGGGCSIYSSRPDVCRRFRMGGPYCIAIREDYSCRNARGIPLEML
;
A
#
# COMPACT_ATOMS: atom_id res chain seq x y z
N MET A 1 34.11 -32.64 -1.25
CA MET A 1 34.17 -31.29 -0.64
C MET A 1 33.10 -30.46 -1.33
N ALA A 2 31.89 -30.42 -0.77
CA ALA A 2 30.80 -29.63 -1.34
C ALA A 2 30.90 -28.22 -0.75
N GLY A 3 31.39 -27.27 -1.54
CA GLY A 3 31.33 -25.85 -1.23
C GLY A 3 29.98 -25.32 -1.69
N ILE A 4 29.16 -24.88 -0.74
CA ILE A 4 27.96 -24.10 -0.98
C ILE A 4 28.36 -22.66 -0.71
N ASP A 5 28.57 -21.88 -1.77
CA ASP A 5 28.77 -20.43 -1.66
C ASP A 5 27.41 -19.77 -1.48
N THR A 6 26.86 -19.82 -0.26
CA THR A 6 25.65 -19.07 0.10
C THR A 6 26.03 -17.67 0.53
N ASN A 7 26.34 -16.80 -0.42
CA ASN A 7 26.17 -15.37 -0.21
C ASN A 7 25.04 -14.87 -1.11
N ASP A 8 23.84 -15.41 -0.89
CA ASP A 8 22.62 -14.85 -1.43
C ASP A 8 22.15 -13.74 -0.49
N THR A 9 22.70 -12.54 -0.68
CA THR A 9 22.13 -11.32 -0.12
C THR A 9 20.94 -10.90 -0.99
N SER A 10 19.93 -11.77 -1.15
CA SER A 10 18.67 -11.38 -1.77
C SER A 10 17.92 -10.52 -0.76
N THR A 11 17.77 -9.22 -1.04
CA THR A 11 16.77 -8.43 -0.31
C THR A 11 15.42 -9.07 -0.61
N PRO A 12 14.61 -9.44 0.41
CA PRO A 12 13.36 -10.13 0.17
C PRO A 12 12.49 -9.31 -0.77
N GLU A 13 11.91 -9.97 -1.77
CA GLU A 13 11.06 -9.29 -2.74
C GLU A 13 9.90 -8.57 -2.04
N PRO A 14 9.58 -7.32 -2.43
CA PRO A 14 8.56 -6.56 -1.72
C PRO A 14 7.18 -7.22 -1.81
N HIS A 15 6.65 -7.67 -0.67
CA HIS A 15 5.35 -8.32 -0.58
C HIS A 15 4.37 -7.53 0.30
N CYS A 16 3.10 -7.43 -0.11
CA CYS A 16 2.08 -6.70 0.65
C CYS A 16 1.85 -7.31 2.04
N ALA A 17 1.96 -8.64 2.20
CA ALA A 17 1.75 -9.31 3.50
C ALA A 17 2.76 -8.93 4.60
N ALA A 18 3.88 -8.30 4.23
CA ALA A 18 4.91 -7.82 5.16
C ALA A 18 5.09 -6.29 5.07
N CYS A 19 4.12 -5.61 4.48
CA CYS A 19 4.15 -4.17 4.27
C CYS A 19 3.18 -3.50 5.25
N ASP A 20 3.54 -2.31 5.73
CA ASP A 20 2.61 -1.40 6.42
C ASP A 20 1.62 -0.77 5.42
N ALA A 21 1.05 -1.58 4.50
CA ALA A 21 0.10 -1.21 3.45
C ALA A 21 0.30 0.20 2.83
N VAL A 22 1.55 0.60 2.56
CA VAL A 22 1.92 2.01 2.34
C VAL A 22 1.13 2.66 1.21
N CYS A 23 0.85 1.92 0.12
CA CYS A 23 0.05 2.44 -1.00
C CYS A 23 -1.43 2.67 -0.63
N CYS A 24 -1.98 1.95 0.35
CA CYS A 24 -3.34 2.14 0.84
C CYS A 24 -3.52 3.46 1.60
N ARG A 25 -2.45 4.17 1.96
CA ARG A 25 -2.51 5.53 2.51
C ARG A 25 -2.62 6.62 1.44
N MET A 26 -2.50 6.26 0.16
CA MET A 26 -2.54 7.21 -0.96
C MET A 26 -3.96 7.43 -1.46
N THR A 27 -4.22 8.58 -2.07
CA THR A 27 -5.57 8.90 -2.56
C THR A 27 -5.76 8.17 -3.88
N VAL A 28 -6.78 7.33 -3.94
CA VAL A 28 -7.10 6.52 -5.11
C VAL A 28 -8.33 7.12 -5.75
N VAL A 29 -8.15 7.80 -6.89
CA VAL A 29 -9.26 8.30 -7.70
C VAL A 29 -9.76 7.18 -8.59
N LEU A 30 -11.04 6.85 -8.49
CA LEU A 30 -11.67 5.82 -9.30
C LEU A 30 -11.86 6.34 -10.72
N GLN A 31 -11.69 5.44 -11.68
CA GLN A 31 -11.88 5.70 -13.10
C GLN A 31 -13.24 5.18 -13.56
N GLU A 32 -13.73 5.69 -14.68
CA GLU A 32 -14.90 5.11 -15.33
C GLU A 32 -14.62 3.63 -15.67
N GLY A 33 -15.51 2.73 -15.23
CA GLY A 33 -15.38 1.28 -15.41
C GLY A 33 -14.77 0.53 -14.23
N ASP A 34 -14.33 1.21 -13.17
CA ASP A 34 -13.96 0.55 -11.92
C ASP A 34 -15.20 -0.02 -11.21
N ASP A 35 -15.21 -1.33 -11.00
CA ASP A 35 -16.29 -2.05 -10.29
C ASP A 35 -15.93 -2.19 -8.79
N VAL A 36 -16.19 -1.12 -8.04
CA VAL A 36 -15.96 -1.05 -6.60
C VAL A 36 -17.28 -0.83 -5.89
N ALA A 37 -17.57 -1.65 -4.87
CA ALA A 37 -18.79 -1.53 -4.09
C ALA A 37 -18.90 -0.16 -3.40
N GLU A 38 -20.10 0.42 -3.42
CA GLU A 38 -20.36 1.81 -2.98
C GLU A 38 -19.83 2.11 -1.57
N HIS A 39 -19.97 1.17 -0.64
CA HIS A 39 -19.48 1.29 0.75
C HIS A 39 -17.95 1.36 0.89
N LEU A 40 -17.20 1.07 -0.17
CA LEU A 40 -15.74 1.21 -0.24
C LEU A 40 -15.32 2.50 -0.94
N THR A 41 -16.27 3.34 -1.35
CA THR A 41 -16.04 4.55 -2.12
C THR A 41 -16.54 5.79 -1.37
N ASP A 42 -15.97 6.94 -1.71
CA ASP A 42 -16.37 8.25 -1.21
C ASP A 42 -16.17 9.31 -2.32
N TYR A 43 -16.54 10.56 -2.07
CA TYR A 43 -16.30 11.68 -2.97
C TYR A 43 -15.29 12.66 -2.38
N SER A 44 -14.30 13.04 -3.19
CA SER A 44 -13.37 14.10 -2.82
C SER A 44 -14.09 15.45 -2.76
N ALA A 45 -13.46 16.45 -2.12
CA ALA A 45 -13.98 17.82 -2.10
C ALA A 45 -14.16 18.45 -3.51
N ALA A 46 -13.48 17.90 -4.51
CA ALA A 46 -13.62 18.29 -5.91
C ALA A 46 -14.69 17.49 -6.68
N GLY A 47 -15.45 16.63 -5.99
CA GLY A 47 -16.51 15.80 -6.57
C GLY A 47 -16.03 14.57 -7.32
N GLN A 48 -14.76 14.16 -7.15
CA GLN A 48 -14.24 12.95 -7.79
C GLN A 48 -14.53 11.73 -6.92
N GLN A 49 -15.01 10.65 -7.53
CA GLN A 49 -15.16 9.38 -6.81
C GLN A 49 -13.78 8.81 -6.46
N VAL A 50 -13.59 8.44 -5.20
CA VAL A 50 -12.34 7.94 -4.65
C VAL A 50 -12.59 6.68 -3.82
N MET A 51 -11.54 5.90 -3.54
CA MET A 51 -11.62 4.91 -2.46
C MET A 51 -11.83 5.62 -1.12
N ALA A 52 -12.80 5.15 -0.33
CA ALA A 52 -13.05 5.64 1.01
C ALA A 52 -11.85 5.36 1.94
N ARG A 53 -11.72 6.19 2.97
CA ARG A 53 -10.68 6.06 3.98
C ARG A 53 -11.25 5.97 5.39
N ASP A 54 -10.56 5.22 6.23
CA ASP A 54 -10.85 5.17 7.67
C ASP A 54 -10.33 6.43 8.40
N GLU A 55 -10.61 6.48 9.70
CA GLU A 55 -10.20 7.58 10.58
C GLU A 55 -8.68 7.73 10.71
N PHE A 56 -7.92 6.68 10.40
CA PHE A 56 -6.45 6.66 10.43
C PHE A 56 -5.83 6.95 9.06
N GLY A 57 -6.66 7.24 8.04
CA GLY A 57 -6.25 7.63 6.71
C GLY A 57 -5.88 6.46 5.78
N TRP A 58 -6.22 5.23 6.14
CA TRP A 58 -6.07 4.07 5.25
C TRP A 58 -7.29 3.88 4.37
N CYS A 59 -7.07 3.37 3.16
CA CYS A 59 -8.15 2.83 2.36
C CYS A 59 -8.90 1.75 3.15
N VAL A 60 -10.23 1.84 3.19
CA VAL A 60 -11.10 0.90 3.93
C VAL A 60 -11.03 -0.54 3.44
N ALA A 61 -10.45 -0.77 2.26
CA ALA A 61 -10.23 -2.10 1.70
C ALA A 61 -8.88 -2.72 2.11
N VAL A 62 -8.13 -2.09 3.02
CA VAL A 62 -6.94 -2.71 3.61
C VAL A 62 -7.37 -3.83 4.56
N ASP A 63 -6.64 -4.94 4.55
CA ASP A 63 -6.83 -6.03 5.50
C ASP A 63 -6.17 -5.67 6.84
N PRO A 64 -6.93 -5.53 7.94
CA PRO A 64 -6.39 -5.21 9.25
C PRO A 64 -5.45 -6.28 9.81
N ALA A 65 -5.57 -7.52 9.35
CA ALA A 65 -4.85 -8.67 9.90
C ALA A 65 -3.45 -8.89 9.30
N GLY A 66 -3.09 -8.22 8.20
CA GLY A 66 -1.86 -8.58 7.48
C GLY A 66 -1.37 -7.68 6.36
N GLY A 67 -1.85 -6.43 6.23
CA GLY A 67 -1.24 -5.45 5.30
C GLY A 67 -1.53 -5.70 3.80
N GLY A 68 -2.47 -6.59 3.50
CA GLY A 68 -3.01 -6.83 2.16
C GLY A 68 -4.19 -5.93 1.80
N CYS A 69 -4.71 -6.05 0.58
CA CYS A 69 -5.99 -5.46 0.22
C CYS A 69 -7.01 -6.58 0.13
N SER A 70 -8.14 -6.46 0.83
CA SER A 70 -9.20 -7.47 0.87
C SER A 70 -9.88 -7.66 -0.50
N ILE A 71 -9.81 -6.67 -1.38
CA ILE A 71 -10.35 -6.69 -2.74
C ILE A 71 -9.27 -6.88 -3.83
N TYR A 72 -8.16 -7.57 -3.52
CA TYR A 72 -7.00 -7.65 -4.43
C TYR A 72 -7.34 -8.00 -5.88
N SER A 73 -8.25 -8.97 -6.08
CA SER A 73 -8.70 -9.43 -7.41
C SER A 73 -9.56 -8.43 -8.17
N SER A 74 -10.34 -7.60 -7.47
CA SER A 74 -11.24 -6.59 -8.03
C SER A 74 -10.73 -5.17 -7.79
N ARG A 75 -9.40 -5.01 -7.59
CA ARG A 75 -8.80 -3.69 -7.40
C ARG A 75 -9.14 -2.76 -8.57
N PRO A 76 -9.37 -1.46 -8.28
CA PRO A 76 -9.54 -0.48 -9.34
C PRO A 76 -8.28 -0.36 -10.18
N ASP A 77 -8.42 0.16 -11.40
CA ASP A 77 -7.39 0.16 -12.43
C ASP A 77 -6.11 0.87 -12.04
N VAL A 78 -6.22 1.96 -11.27
CA VAL A 78 -5.05 2.67 -10.75
C VAL A 78 -4.27 1.79 -9.76
N CYS A 79 -4.95 1.00 -8.93
CA CYS A 79 -4.33 0.05 -8.00
C CYS A 79 -3.73 -1.16 -8.74
N ARG A 80 -4.33 -1.61 -9.85
CA ARG A 80 -3.77 -2.67 -10.70
C ARG A 80 -2.49 -2.23 -11.42
N ARG A 81 -2.48 -1.00 -11.93
CA ARG A 81 -1.28 -0.39 -12.54
C ARG A 81 -0.14 -0.19 -11.53
N PHE A 82 -0.49 0.05 -10.27
CA PHE A 82 0.46 0.07 -9.16
C PHE A 82 0.90 -1.36 -8.77
N ARG A 83 1.77 -1.96 -9.60
CA ARG A 83 2.22 -3.35 -9.38
C ARG A 83 3.07 -3.47 -8.12
N MET A 84 2.77 -4.50 -7.32
CA MET A 84 3.62 -4.95 -6.22
C MET A 84 5.04 -5.25 -6.72
N GLY A 85 6.05 -4.75 -6.01
CA GLY A 85 7.46 -4.86 -6.42
C GLY A 85 7.84 -4.01 -7.65
N GLY A 86 6.90 -3.27 -8.23
CA GLY A 86 7.18 -2.33 -9.32
C GLY A 86 7.94 -1.08 -8.84
N PRO A 87 8.44 -0.26 -9.77
CA PRO A 87 9.27 0.91 -9.45
C PRO A 87 8.58 1.90 -8.49
N TYR A 88 7.29 2.19 -8.72
CA TYR A 88 6.51 3.04 -7.81
C TYR A 88 6.33 2.40 -6.44
N CYS A 89 6.11 1.08 -6.40
CA CYS A 89 5.91 0.35 -5.15
C CYS A 89 7.16 0.32 -4.28
N ILE A 90 8.34 0.28 -4.91
CA ILE A 90 9.64 0.38 -4.23
C ILE A 90 9.84 1.81 -3.75
N ALA A 91 9.69 2.80 -4.64
CA ALA A 91 9.93 4.21 -4.32
C ALA A 91 9.09 4.71 -3.12
N ILE A 92 7.80 4.35 -3.04
CA ILE A 92 6.99 4.79 -1.89
C ILE A 92 7.40 4.09 -0.59
N ARG A 93 7.88 2.85 -0.65
CA ARG A 93 8.34 2.13 0.54
C ARG A 93 9.62 2.73 1.06
N GLU A 94 10.55 3.08 0.16
CA GLU A 94 11.77 3.81 0.51
C GLU A 94 11.45 5.17 1.15
N ASP A 95 10.58 5.97 0.53
CA ASP A 95 10.15 7.25 1.10
C ASP A 95 9.49 7.07 2.46
N TYR A 96 8.61 6.08 2.60
CA TYR A 96 7.96 5.75 3.87
C TYR A 96 8.97 5.35 4.95
N SER A 97 9.91 4.45 4.64
CA SER A 97 10.97 4.02 5.55
C SER A 97 11.87 5.20 5.94
N CYS A 98 12.25 6.05 4.98
CA CYS A 98 13.05 7.25 5.26
C CYS A 98 12.32 8.25 6.16
N ARG A 99 11.01 8.46 5.97
CA ARG A 99 10.20 9.32 6.83
C ARG A 99 10.09 8.76 8.24
N ASN A 100 9.87 7.45 8.37
CA ASN A 100 9.77 6.78 9.66
C ASN A 100 11.10 6.78 10.42
N ALA A 101 12.23 6.61 9.71
CA ALA A 101 13.57 6.67 10.29
C ALA A 101 13.98 8.08 10.75
N ARG A 102 13.36 9.14 10.21
CA ARG A 102 13.58 10.54 10.61
C ARG A 102 12.74 10.96 11.82
N GLY A 103 12.08 10.03 12.50
CA GLY A 103 11.10 10.30 13.56
C GLY A 103 11.53 11.31 14.63
N ILE A 104 10.57 12.14 15.04
CA ILE A 104 10.64 12.97 16.26
C ILE A 104 10.64 12.03 17.47
N PRO A 105 11.42 12.28 18.54
CA PRO A 105 11.42 11.41 19.73
C PRO A 105 10.00 11.34 20.31
N LEU A 106 9.42 10.15 20.35
CA LEU A 106 8.22 9.90 21.15
C LEU A 106 8.67 9.64 22.58
N GLU A 107 8.87 10.69 23.36
CA GLU A 107 8.96 10.55 24.81
C GLU A 107 7.57 10.19 25.34
N MET A 108 7.44 9.00 25.91
CA MET A 108 6.27 8.59 26.68
C MET A 108 6.28 9.36 28.01
N LEU A 109 5.36 10.32 28.15
CA LEU A 109 5.01 10.98 29.41
C LEU A 109 4.31 10.00 30.38
#